data_AF-A0A2V9FC19-F1
#
_entry.id   AF-A0A2V9FC19-F1
#
_cell.length_a   1.000
_cell.length_b   1.000
_cell.length_c   1.000
_cell.angle_alpha   90.00
_cell.angle_beta   90.00
_cell.angle_gamma   90.00
#
_symmetry.space_group_name_H-M   'P 1'
#
loop_
_entity.id
_entity.type
_entity.pdbx_description
1 polymer ?
#
loop_
_entity_poly.entity_id
_entity_poly.type
_entity_poly.pdbx_seq_one_letter_code
_entity_poly.pdbx_strand_id
1 'polypeptide(L)'
;MKHGHANPGELGRILLNLIILLFFVIFSALLYLVRRPILRYTAESWIIEDPLDRADAVMVLGDDNFYADRATRGAELFREGKASVMVASGRRLRPNAGIAELMEHDLVERGVPRDKIVRFAHDADSTLEEAQALARLAKERKWHSAIVVTSNFHTRRARYIF
;
A
#
# COMPACT_ATOMS: atom_id res chain seq x y z
N MET A 1 -40.15 -55.09 -22.57
CA MET A 1 -38.81 -54.48 -22.45
C MET A 1 -38.67 -53.43 -23.54
N LYS A 2 -38.87 -52.14 -23.25
CA LYS A 2 -38.68 -51.06 -24.23
C LYS A 2 -37.21 -50.66 -24.22
N HIS A 3 -36.47 -51.06 -25.24
CA HIS A 3 -35.14 -50.54 -25.49
C HIS A 3 -35.27 -49.07 -25.92
N GLY A 4 -34.88 -48.15 -25.04
CA GLY A 4 -34.77 -46.74 -25.38
C GLY A 4 -33.56 -46.56 -26.30
N HIS A 5 -33.80 -46.42 -27.60
CA HIS A 5 -32.77 -45.96 -28.51
C HIS A 5 -32.47 -44.49 -28.17
N ALA A 6 -31.29 -44.23 -27.62
CA ALA A 6 -30.79 -42.88 -27.40
C ALA A 6 -30.81 -42.14 -28.74
N ASN A 7 -31.48 -40.99 -28.79
CA ASN A 7 -31.65 -40.22 -30.01
C ASN A 7 -30.26 -39.67 -30.42
N PRO A 8 -29.78 -39.80 -31.67
CA PRO A 8 -28.44 -39.33 -32.07
C PRO A 8 -28.12 -37.87 -31.68
N GLY A 9 -29.13 -37.00 -31.54
CA GLY A 9 -28.97 -35.64 -31.00
C GLY A 9 -28.64 -35.54 -29.51
N GLU A 10 -28.99 -36.54 -28.70
CA GLU A 10 -28.68 -36.59 -27.26
C GLU A 10 -27.20 -36.93 -27.01
N LEU A 11 -26.64 -37.84 -27.79
CA LEU A 11 -25.21 -38.19 -27.73
C LEU A 11 -24.33 -36.98 -28.11
N GLY A 12 -24.70 -36.24 -29.16
CA GLY A 12 -23.99 -35.00 -29.55
C GLY A 12 -24.02 -33.92 -28.48
N ARG A 13 -25.17 -33.74 -27.81
CA ARG A 13 -25.32 -32.78 -26.71
C ARG A 13 -24.48 -33.17 -25.48
N ILE A 14 -24.44 -34.46 -25.12
CA ILE A 14 -23.62 -34.94 -24.01
C ILE A 14 -22.14 -34.73 -24.28
N LEU A 15 -21.66 -35.07 -25.49
CA LEU A 15 -20.27 -34.87 -25.88
C LEU A 15 -19.88 -33.38 -25.85
N LEU A 16 -20.73 -32.49 -26.38
CA LEU A 16 -20.51 -31.05 -26.31
C LEU A 16 -20.42 -30.55 -24.85
N ASN A 17 -21.34 -30.98 -23.99
CA ASN A 17 -21.32 -30.60 -22.57
C ASN A 17 -20.06 -31.09 -21.84
N LEU A 18 -19.58 -32.30 -22.15
CA LEU A 18 -18.34 -32.85 -21.59
C LEU A 18 -17.12 -32.07 -22.05
N ILE A 19 -17.05 -31.68 -23.33
CA ILE A 19 -15.97 -30.83 -23.86
C ILE A 19 -15.97 -29.47 -23.16
N ILE A 20 -17.15 -28.85 -23.00
CA ILE A 20 -17.29 -27.58 -22.29
C ILE A 20 -16.83 -27.72 -20.84
N LEU A 21 -17.28 -28.75 -20.13
CA LEU A 21 -16.87 -29.01 -18.74
C LEU A 21 -15.36 -29.22 -18.64
N LEU A 22 -14.78 -30.04 -19.51
CA LEU A 22 -13.35 -30.30 -19.55
C LEU A 22 -12.56 -29.01 -19.80
N PHE A 23 -13.02 -28.18 -20.74
CA PHE A 23 -12.44 -26.86 -20.99
C PHE A 23 -12.47 -25.99 -19.72
N PHE A 24 -13.61 -25.90 -19.03
CA PHE A 24 -13.72 -25.12 -17.78
C PHE A 24 -12.80 -25.64 -16.68
N VAL A 25 -12.67 -26.96 -16.53
CA VAL A 25 -11.77 -27.58 -15.54
C VAL A 25 -10.32 -27.27 -15.88
N ILE A 26 -9.90 -27.45 -17.13
CA ILE A 26 -8.54 -27.16 -17.59
C ILE A 26 -8.24 -25.66 -17.44
N PHE A 27 -9.16 -24.79 -17.86
CA PHE A 27 -9.03 -23.35 -17.73
C PHE A 27 -8.89 -22.91 -16.28
N SER A 28 -9.73 -23.45 -15.38
CA SER A 28 -9.66 -23.14 -13.94
C SER A 28 -8.38 -23.66 -13.31
N ALA A 29 -7.91 -24.86 -13.68
CA ALA A 29 -6.65 -25.41 -13.23
C ALA A 29 -5.46 -24.54 -13.69
N LEU A 30 -5.47 -24.10 -14.96
CA LEU A 30 -4.46 -23.21 -15.50
C LEU A 30 -4.46 -21.87 -14.76
N LEU A 31 -5.62 -21.22 -14.61
CA LEU A 31 -5.78 -19.98 -13.84
C LEU A 31 -5.26 -20.13 -12.42
N TYR A 32 -5.55 -21.26 -11.76
CA TYR A 32 -5.01 -21.55 -10.45
C TYR A 32 -3.49 -21.61 -10.50
N LEU A 33 -2.88 -22.36 -11.42
CA LEU A 33 -1.42 -22.46 -11.54
C LEU A 33 -0.75 -21.10 -11.79
N VAL A 34 -1.34 -20.24 -12.63
CA VAL A 34 -0.79 -18.92 -12.97
C VAL A 34 -1.27 -17.78 -12.06
N ARG A 35 -2.07 -18.06 -11.03
CA ARG A 35 -2.65 -17.02 -10.16
C ARG A 35 -1.61 -16.12 -9.51
N ARG A 36 -0.48 -16.69 -9.06
CA ARG A 36 0.57 -15.95 -8.34
C ARG A 36 1.21 -14.85 -9.20
N PRO A 37 1.75 -15.14 -10.41
CA PRO A 37 2.30 -14.10 -11.26
C PRO A 37 1.24 -13.08 -11.72
N ILE A 38 0.00 -13.52 -11.98
CA ILE A 38 -1.09 -12.57 -12.33
C ILE A 38 -1.35 -11.61 -11.19
N LEU A 39 -1.60 -12.12 -9.98
CA LEU A 39 -1.88 -11.30 -8.80
C LEU A 39 -0.72 -10.37 -8.47
N ARG A 40 0.51 -10.86 -8.59
CA ARG A 40 1.72 -10.05 -8.38
C ARG A 40 1.83 -8.93 -9.40
N TYR A 41 1.67 -9.22 -10.69
CA TYR A 41 1.70 -8.21 -11.74
C TYR A 41 0.62 -7.15 -11.54
N THR A 42 -0.60 -7.57 -11.17
CA THR A 42 -1.68 -6.62 -10.86
C THR A 42 -1.40 -5.76 -9.63
N ALA A 43 -0.71 -6.31 -8.63
CA ALA A 43 -0.32 -5.56 -7.45
C ALA A 43 0.81 -4.57 -7.76
N GLU A 44 1.84 -5.00 -8.49
CA GLU A 44 2.97 -4.16 -8.89
C GLU A 44 2.53 -3.02 -9.81
N SER A 45 1.61 -3.27 -10.76
CA SER A 45 1.05 -2.20 -11.60
C SER A 45 0.14 -1.23 -10.83
N TRP A 46 -0.32 -1.62 -9.65
CA TRP A 46 -1.08 -0.74 -8.76
C TRP A 46 -0.17 0.19 -7.94
N ILE A 47 1.10 -0.16 -7.74
CA ILE A 47 2.06 0.67 -7.02
C ILE A 47 2.44 1.86 -7.91
N ILE A 48 2.61 3.02 -7.27
CA ILE A 48 3.10 4.23 -7.91
C ILE A 48 4.26 4.74 -7.06
N GLU A 49 5.39 4.96 -7.70
CA GLU A 49 6.57 5.57 -7.09
C GLU A 49 7.00 6.72 -7.97
N ASP A 50 7.03 7.93 -7.40
CA ASP A 50 7.52 9.11 -8.09
C ASP A 50 9.05 9.17 -8.04
N PRO A 51 9.71 9.77 -9.06
CA PRO A 51 11.14 10.02 -8.98
C PRO A 51 11.43 10.89 -7.74
N LEU A 52 12.34 10.42 -6.89
CA LEU A 52 12.65 11.07 -5.61
C LEU A 52 13.90 11.95 -5.71
N ASP A 53 13.68 13.26 -5.79
CA ASP A 53 14.72 14.28 -5.60
C ASP A 53 14.91 14.63 -4.12
N ARG A 54 15.82 15.55 -3.81
CA ARG A 54 15.93 16.10 -2.45
C ARG A 54 14.69 16.92 -2.12
N ALA A 55 14.25 16.82 -0.88
CA ALA A 55 13.11 17.56 -0.34
C ALA A 55 13.43 18.18 1.02
N ASP A 56 12.61 19.12 1.46
CA ASP A 56 12.79 19.78 2.76
C ASP A 56 12.48 18.83 3.93
N ALA A 57 11.54 17.90 3.72
CA ALA A 57 11.15 16.89 4.71
C ALA A 57 10.74 15.57 4.06
N VAL A 58 10.89 14.48 4.80
CA VAL A 58 10.25 13.19 4.50
C VAL A 58 9.11 13.00 5.51
N MET A 59 7.88 12.89 5.04
CA MET A 59 6.68 12.72 5.85
C MET A 59 6.23 11.26 5.80
N VAL A 60 6.34 10.56 6.92
CA VAL A 60 5.90 9.18 7.03
C VAL A 60 4.47 9.17 7.55
N LEU A 61 3.53 8.73 6.70
CA LEU A 61 2.11 8.67 7.05
C LEU A 61 1.86 7.59 8.12
N GLY A 62 0.97 7.90 9.05
CA GLY A 62 0.64 7.01 10.16
C GLY A 62 -0.03 5.71 9.75
N ASP A 63 -0.16 4.78 10.69
CA ASP A 63 -0.79 3.46 10.55
C ASP A 63 0.07 2.54 9.67
N ASP A 64 1.30 2.29 10.17
CA ASP A 64 2.23 1.34 9.58
C ASP A 64 1.85 -0.12 9.91
N ASN A 65 2.47 -1.07 9.23
CA ASN A 65 2.28 -2.47 9.54
C ASN A 65 3.13 -2.92 10.74
N PHE A 66 2.95 -4.17 11.18
CA PHE A 66 3.66 -4.75 12.31
C PHE A 66 5.21 -4.70 12.18
N TYR A 67 5.74 -4.67 10.96
CA TYR A 67 7.18 -4.63 10.68
C TYR A 67 7.73 -3.21 10.49
N ALA A 68 6.87 -2.20 10.59
CA ALA A 68 7.15 -0.79 10.37
C ALA A 68 7.86 -0.54 9.03
N ASP A 69 7.28 -1.03 7.93
CA ASP A 69 7.84 -0.90 6.59
C ASP A 69 7.96 0.57 6.15
N ARG A 70 7.00 1.43 6.51
CA ARG A 70 7.08 2.86 6.18
C ARG A 70 8.16 3.55 6.99
N ALA A 71 8.31 3.22 8.27
CA ALA A 71 9.42 3.72 9.08
C ALA A 71 10.78 3.28 8.50
N THR A 72 10.86 2.01 8.05
CA THR A 72 12.05 1.46 7.37
C THR A 72 12.40 2.25 6.12
N ARG A 73 11.42 2.46 5.23
CA ARG A 73 11.63 3.24 4.02
C ARG A 73 11.96 4.71 4.31
N GLY A 74 11.31 5.31 5.30
CA GLY A 74 11.62 6.67 5.75
C GLY A 74 13.07 6.81 6.24
N ALA A 75 13.54 5.87 7.05
CA ALA A 75 14.91 5.86 7.55
C ALA A 75 15.95 5.63 6.44
N GLU A 76 15.63 4.82 5.42
CA GLU A 76 16.46 4.69 4.21
C GLU A 76 16.62 6.01 3.48
N LEU A 77 15.51 6.70 3.19
CA LEU A 77 15.53 8.00 2.51
C LEU A 77 16.31 9.05 3.30
N PHE A 78 16.23 9.02 4.63
CA PHE A 78 17.05 9.86 5.50
C PHE A 78 18.56 9.55 5.35
N ARG A 79 18.95 8.27 5.37
CA ARG A 79 20.35 7.85 5.17
C ARG A 79 20.88 8.18 3.77
N GLU A 80 20.02 8.11 2.76
CA GLU A 80 20.33 8.55 1.39
C GLU A 80 20.47 10.08 1.26
N GLY A 81 20.18 10.84 2.32
CA GLY A 81 20.26 12.29 2.34
C GLY A 81 19.17 12.98 1.52
N LYS A 82 18.01 12.33 1.36
CA LYS A 82 16.86 12.88 0.61
C LYS A 82 16.19 14.05 1.33
N ALA A 83 16.22 14.05 2.67
CA ALA A 83 15.85 15.20 3.49
C ALA A 83 16.60 15.17 4.81
N SER A 84 16.78 16.33 5.44
CA SER A 84 17.41 16.46 6.77
C SER A 84 16.41 16.39 7.93
N VAL A 85 15.10 16.34 7.65
CA VAL A 85 14.03 16.30 8.65
C VAL A 85 13.03 15.20 8.29
N MET A 86 12.66 14.42 9.29
CA MET A 86 11.60 13.41 9.21
C MET A 86 10.36 13.93 9.93
N VAL A 87 9.17 13.62 9.41
CA VAL A 87 7.91 13.82 10.12
C VAL A 87 7.32 12.46 10.42
N ALA A 88 7.18 12.16 11.71
CA ALA A 88 6.49 10.97 12.19
C ALA A 88 5.01 11.34 12.38
N SER A 89 4.19 11.15 11.35
CA SER A 89 2.77 11.42 11.39
C SER A 89 2.01 10.26 12.05
N GLY A 90 0.96 10.57 12.79
CA GLY A 90 0.08 9.53 13.29
C GLY A 90 -1.03 10.03 14.18
N ARG A 91 -2.14 9.30 14.16
CA ARG A 91 -3.33 9.63 14.93
C ARG A 91 -3.09 9.49 16.44
N ARG A 92 -3.61 10.44 17.22
CA ARG A 92 -3.68 10.36 18.68
C ARG A 92 -4.67 9.26 19.08
N LEU A 93 -4.24 8.34 19.92
CA LEU A 93 -5.11 7.26 20.43
C LEU A 93 -5.58 7.57 21.85
N ARG A 94 -4.75 8.24 22.65
CA ARG A 94 -4.97 8.67 24.04
C ARG A 94 -4.24 10.01 24.25
N PRO A 95 -4.48 10.74 25.35
CA PRO A 95 -3.80 12.02 25.61
C PRO A 95 -2.28 11.97 25.44
N ASN A 96 -1.64 10.88 25.90
CA ASN A 96 -0.17 10.71 25.90
C ASN A 96 0.31 9.51 25.08
N ALA A 97 -0.51 8.95 24.19
CA ALA A 97 -0.11 7.82 23.35
C ALA A 97 -0.83 7.86 22.01
N GLY A 98 -0.09 7.65 20.94
CA GLY A 98 -0.58 7.67 19.58
C GLY A 98 0.37 6.98 18.62
N ILE A 99 -0.02 7.00 17.36
CA ILE A 99 0.74 6.37 16.30
C ILE A 99 2.03 7.16 16.00
N ALA A 100 2.02 8.48 16.18
CA ALA A 100 3.18 9.33 15.94
C ALA A 100 4.35 9.01 16.90
N GLU A 101 4.05 8.67 18.16
CA GLU A 101 5.02 8.22 19.15
C GLU A 101 5.66 6.88 18.75
N LEU A 102 4.84 5.92 18.29
CA LEU A 102 5.32 4.63 17.81
C LEU A 102 6.19 4.79 16.56
N MET A 103 5.74 5.58 15.59
CA MET A 103 6.48 5.89 14.36
C MET A 103 7.83 6.56 14.66
N GLU A 104 7.86 7.52 15.58
CA GLU A 104 9.12 8.14 16.02
C GLU A 104 10.05 7.11 16.67
N HIS A 105 9.53 6.24 17.53
CA HIS A 105 10.31 5.14 18.12
C HIS A 105 10.92 4.24 17.03
N ASP A 106 10.10 3.82 16.05
CA ASP A 106 10.54 2.94 14.96
C ASP A 106 11.62 3.59 14.08
N LEU A 107 11.50 4.89 13.80
CA LEU A 107 12.50 5.68 13.07
C LEU A 107 13.82 5.80 13.85
N VAL A 108 13.74 6.04 15.16
CA VAL A 108 14.93 6.11 16.03
C VAL A 108 15.65 4.78 16.07
N GLU A 109 14.92 3.67 16.24
CA GLU A 109 15.49 2.32 16.22
C GLU A 109 16.21 2.01 14.91
N ARG A 110 15.77 2.63 13.81
CA ARG A 110 16.36 2.49 12.46
C ARG A 110 17.46 3.52 12.14
N GLY A 111 17.91 4.25 13.15
CA GLY A 111 19.09 5.12 13.08
C GLY A 111 18.81 6.57 12.69
N VAL A 112 17.56 7.01 12.67
CA VAL A 112 17.24 8.44 12.53
C VAL A 112 17.44 9.15 13.88
N PRO A 113 18.27 10.20 13.97
CA PRO A 113 18.43 10.93 15.23
C PRO A 113 17.12 11.59 15.68
N ARG A 114 16.80 11.47 16.97
CA ARG A 114 15.53 11.97 17.54
C ARG A 114 15.32 13.47 17.31
N ASP A 115 16.38 14.28 17.34
CA ASP A 115 16.33 15.72 17.07
C ASP A 115 16.00 16.09 15.61
N LYS A 116 16.07 15.11 14.70
CA LYS A 116 15.70 15.24 13.29
C LYS A 116 14.27 14.78 13.01
N ILE A 117 13.56 14.27 14.02
CA ILE A 117 12.19 13.79 13.87
C ILE A 117 11.22 14.80 14.47
N VAL A 118 10.34 15.32 13.64
CA VAL A 118 9.16 16.07 14.06
C VAL A 118 8.05 15.06 14.33
N ARG A 119 7.76 14.83 15.62
CA ARG A 119 6.59 14.06 16.01
C ARG A 119 5.32 14.87 15.71
N PHE A 120 4.45 14.33 14.86
CA PHE A 120 3.23 15.01 14.41
C PHE A 120 1.99 14.20 14.77
N ALA A 121 1.50 14.41 15.99
CA ALA A 121 0.27 13.81 16.47
C ALA A 121 -0.95 14.62 16.00
N HIS A 122 -1.93 13.97 15.37
CA HIS A 122 -3.15 14.61 14.86
C HIS A 122 -4.40 13.81 15.23
N ASP A 123 -5.58 14.40 15.02
CA ASP A 123 -6.88 13.73 15.24
C ASP A 123 -7.59 13.38 13.91
N ALA A 124 -6.89 13.49 12.77
CA ALA A 124 -7.44 13.13 11.46
C ALA A 124 -7.91 11.66 11.41
N ASP A 125 -9.12 11.44 10.88
CA ASP A 125 -9.74 10.12 10.71
C ASP A 125 -9.68 9.62 9.25
N SER A 126 -9.08 10.39 8.34
CA SER A 126 -8.86 10.00 6.95
C SER A 126 -7.51 10.45 6.41
N THR A 127 -7.05 9.80 5.35
CA THR A 127 -5.82 10.22 4.62
C THR A 127 -5.94 11.66 4.10
N LEU A 128 -7.13 12.11 3.72
CA LEU A 128 -7.35 13.48 3.25
C LEU A 128 -7.13 14.50 4.38
N GLU A 129 -7.70 14.24 5.56
CA GLU A 129 -7.52 15.11 6.71
C GLU A 129 -6.07 15.11 7.22
N GLU A 130 -5.40 13.95 7.20
CA GLU A 130 -3.96 13.85 7.50
C GLU A 130 -3.14 14.68 6.51
N ALA A 131 -3.41 14.57 5.21
CA ALA A 131 -2.75 15.37 4.18
C ALA A 131 -2.95 16.88 4.37
N GLN A 132 -4.17 17.31 4.68
CA GLN A 132 -4.47 18.71 4.99
C GLN A 132 -3.74 19.20 6.24
N ALA A 133 -3.61 18.35 7.26
CA ALA A 133 -2.88 18.67 8.48
C ALA A 133 -1.37 18.79 8.22
N LEU A 134 -0.79 17.87 7.45
CA LEU A 134 0.61 17.91 7.04
C LEU A 134 0.91 19.09 6.11
N ALA A 135 -0.01 19.46 5.22
CA ALA A 135 0.13 20.65 4.38
C ALA A 135 0.18 21.94 5.21
N ARG A 136 -0.60 22.03 6.29
CA ARG A 136 -0.52 23.16 7.25
C ARG A 136 0.84 23.18 7.95
N LEU A 137 1.33 22.03 8.43
CA LEU A 137 2.66 21.91 9.03
C LEU A 137 3.75 22.35 8.04
N ALA A 138 3.69 21.91 6.79
CA ALA A 138 4.65 22.31 5.75
C ALA A 138 4.67 23.83 5.55
N LYS A 139 3.50 24.47 5.50
CA LYS A 139 3.36 25.92 5.39
C LYS A 139 3.95 26.65 6.60
N GLU A 140 3.69 26.17 7.81
CA GLU A 140 4.23 26.74 9.05
C GLU A 140 5.77 26.64 9.11
N ARG A 141 6.31 25.51 8.63
CA ARG A 141 7.76 25.25 8.54
C ARG A 141 8.42 25.87 7.32
N LYS A 142 7.65 26.47 6.42
CA LYS A 142 8.11 27.02 5.12
C LYS A 142 8.82 25.97 4.26
N TRP A 143 8.36 24.73 4.33
CA TRP A 143 8.79 23.66 3.42
C TRP A 143 8.08 23.82 2.08
N HIS A 144 8.83 23.74 1.00
CA HIS A 144 8.36 23.86 -0.38
C HIS A 144 8.21 22.50 -1.05
N SER A 145 8.91 21.49 -0.55
CA SER A 145 8.92 20.13 -1.08
C SER A 145 8.93 19.11 0.06
N ALA A 146 8.21 18.00 -0.13
CA ALA A 146 8.21 16.89 0.81
C ALA A 146 8.12 15.56 0.06
N ILE A 147 8.80 14.54 0.58
CA ILE A 147 8.60 13.16 0.15
C ILE A 147 7.59 12.52 1.08
N VAL A 148 6.50 12.00 0.54
CA VAL A 148 5.46 11.32 1.33
C VAL A 148 5.70 9.80 1.28
N VAL A 149 5.85 9.18 2.44
CA VAL A 149 6.06 7.73 2.59
C VAL A 149 4.78 7.07 3.08
N THR A 150 4.28 6.10 2.30
CA THR A 150 3.11 5.28 2.63
C THR A 150 3.34 3.82 2.21
N SER A 151 2.43 2.92 2.55
CA SER A 151 2.51 1.51 2.13
C SER A 151 2.25 1.37 0.63
N ASN A 152 2.86 0.37 -0.02
CA ASN A 152 2.68 0.05 -1.45
C ASN A 152 1.21 0.01 -1.90
N PHE A 153 0.31 -0.56 -1.09
CA PHE A 153 -1.12 -0.63 -1.38
C PHE A 153 -1.84 0.73 -1.40
N HIS A 154 -1.21 1.79 -0.89
CA HIS A 154 -1.81 3.10 -0.66
C HIS A 154 -1.17 4.22 -1.48
N THR A 155 -0.11 3.95 -2.24
CA THR A 155 0.60 4.98 -3.02
C THR A 155 -0.30 5.65 -4.05
N ARG A 156 -1.20 4.91 -4.72
CA ARG A 156 -2.20 5.49 -5.65
C ARG A 156 -3.13 6.48 -4.98
N ARG A 157 -3.65 6.12 -3.80
CA ARG A 157 -4.54 6.99 -3.03
C ARG A 157 -3.79 8.21 -2.52
N ALA A 158 -2.57 8.02 -2.00
CA ALA A 158 -1.73 9.11 -1.53
C ALA A 158 -1.43 10.11 -2.64
N ARG A 159 -1.02 9.64 -3.83
CA ARG A 159 -0.77 10.50 -5.00
C ARG A 159 -1.99 11.29 -5.48
N TYR A 160 -3.19 10.73 -5.31
CA TYR A 160 -4.40 11.45 -5.69
C TYR A 160 -4.77 12.56 -4.69
N ILE A 161 -4.36 12.41 -3.42
CA ILE A 161 -4.74 13.30 -2.32
C ILE A 161 -3.71 14.42 -2.09
N PHE A 162 -2.41 14.10 -2.19
CA PHE A 162 -1.29 15.04 -2.02
C PHE A 162 -0.90 15.69 -3.34
#